data_AF-A0A3P6RCR0-F1
#
_entry.id   AF-A0A3P6RCR0-F1
#
_cell.length_a   1.000
_cell.length_b   1.000
_cell.length_c   1.000
_cell.angle_alpha   90.00
_cell.angle_beta   90.00
_cell.angle_gamma   90.00
#
_symmetry.space_group_name_H-M   'P 1'
#
loop_
_entity.id
_entity.type
_entity.pdbx_description
1 polymer ?
#
loop_
_entity_poly.entity_id
_entity_poly.type
_entity_poly.pdbx_seq_one_letter_code
_entity_poly.pdbx_strand_id
1 'polypeptide(L)'
;MKSIQPTEYLHQKFRIFEKILAMIMEMEAKTGVQCSILYVFDLDGLSFDPSLLGILSGPFRVSWQCVGLHYRELIDKFVVINTPSYINVLW
;
A
#
# COMPACT_ATOMS: atom_id res chain seq x y z
N MET A 1 11.32 -18.33 21.68
CA MET A 1 11.17 -17.76 20.32
C MET A 1 11.94 -16.45 20.27
N LYS A 2 12.91 -16.29 19.36
CA LYS A 2 13.43 -14.94 19.06
C LYS A 2 12.27 -14.14 18.48
N SER A 3 11.93 -12.98 19.05
CA SER A 3 10.87 -12.13 18.52
C SER A 3 11.24 -11.74 17.09
N ILE A 4 10.54 -12.28 16.10
CA ILE A 4 10.67 -11.82 14.73
C ILE A 4 10.00 -10.45 14.71
N GLN A 5 10.81 -9.39 14.76
CA GLN A 5 10.31 -8.03 14.65
C GLN A 5 10.05 -7.74 13.18
N PRO A 6 8.92 -7.11 12.83
CA PRO A 6 8.72 -6.55 11.50
C PRO A 6 9.90 -5.64 11.12
N THR A 7 10.23 -5.61 9.83
CA THR A 7 11.22 -4.66 9.34
C THR A 7 10.73 -3.23 9.59
N GLU A 8 11.65 -2.27 9.71
CA GLU A 8 11.30 -0.87 9.90
C GLU A 8 10.35 -0.36 8.80
N TYR A 9 10.59 -0.78 7.55
CA TYR A 9 9.70 -0.53 6.43
C TYR A 9 8.25 -0.99 6.69
N LEU A 10 8.05 -2.21 7.18
CA LEU A 10 6.72 -2.75 7.46
C LEU A 10 6.06 -2.01 8.64
N HIS A 11 6.82 -1.65 9.68
CA HIS A 11 6.33 -0.81 10.77
C HIS A 11 5.87 0.57 10.29
N GLN A 12 6.66 1.23 9.44
CA GLN A 12 6.28 2.53 8.89
C GLN A 12 5.01 2.41 8.04
N LYS A 13 4.91 1.35 7.23
CA LYS A 13 3.71 1.07 6.42
C LYS A 13 2.47 0.95 7.31
N PHE A 14 2.49 0.11 8.34
CA PHE A 14 1.35 -0.02 9.27
C PHE A 14 1.01 1.30 9.95
N ARG A 15 1.99 2.08 10.40
CA ARG A 15 1.73 3.41 10.99
C ARG A 15 1.01 4.36 10.03
N ILE A 16 1.30 4.29 8.73
CA ILE A 16 0.60 5.09 7.71
C ILE A 16 -0.84 4.62 7.58
N PHE A 17 -1.07 3.30 7.49
CA PHE A 17 -2.42 2.75 7.36
C PHE A 17 -3.30 2.99 8.60
N GLU A 18 -2.74 2.94 9.81
CA GLU A 18 -3.46 3.32 11.04
C GLU A 18 -3.88 4.80 11.02
N LYS A 19 -3.03 5.69 10.53
CA LYS A 19 -3.39 7.12 10.39
C LYS A 19 -4.50 7.31 9.37
N ILE A 20 -4.44 6.58 8.24
CA ILE A 20 -5.49 6.62 7.21
C ILE A 20 -6.82 6.11 7.78
N LEU A 21 -6.78 4.99 8.51
CA LEU A 21 -7.97 4.43 9.16
C LEU A 21 -8.58 5.42 10.15
N ALA A 22 -7.76 6.08 10.98
CA ALA A 22 -8.26 7.10 11.90
C ALA A 22 -8.96 8.26 11.18
N MET A 23 -8.40 8.73 10.05
CA MET A 23 -9.04 9.77 9.21
C MET A 23 -10.36 9.29 8.61
N ILE A 24 -10.41 8.05 8.13
CA ILE A 24 -11.65 7.43 7.62
C ILE A 24 -12.70 7.38 8.73
N MET A 25 -12.38 6.85 9.90
CA MET A 25 -13.32 6.75 11.01
C MET A 25 -13.88 8.12 11.43
N GLU A 26 -13.04 9.16 11.41
CA GLU A 26 -13.48 10.53 11.67
C GLU A 26 -14.46 11.03 10.59
N MET A 27 -14.19 10.73 9.32
CA MET A 27 -15.09 11.05 8.21
C MET A 27 -16.40 10.29 8.31
N GLU A 28 -16.37 8.98 8.58
CA GLU A 28 -17.56 8.14 8.73
C GLU A 28 -18.44 8.62 9.89
N ALA A 29 -17.83 9.03 11.01
CA ALA A 29 -18.56 9.60 12.13
C ALA A 29 -19.27 10.93 11.77
N LYS A 30 -18.68 11.73 10.88
CA LYS A 30 -19.24 13.00 10.41
C LYS A 30 -20.32 12.83 9.35
N THR A 31 -20.17 11.87 8.46
CA THR A 31 -21.06 11.68 7.29
C THR A 31 -22.15 10.64 7.52
N GLY A 32 -21.95 9.73 8.48
CA GLY A 32 -22.85 8.61 8.75
C GLY A 32 -22.82 7.51 7.67
N VAL A 33 -21.84 7.54 6.76
CA VAL A 33 -21.68 6.55 5.69
C VAL A 33 -20.29 5.96 5.69
N GLN A 34 -20.15 4.70 5.28
CA GLN A 34 -18.86 4.03 5.13
C GLN A 34 -18.00 4.80 4.12
N CYS A 35 -16.74 5.04 4.48
CA CYS A 35 -15.78 5.78 3.68
C CYS A 35 -14.61 4.86 3.28
N SER A 36 -13.93 5.23 2.21
CA SER A 36 -12.78 4.49 1.68
C SER A 36 -11.81 5.44 0.99
N ILE A 37 -10.61 4.97 0.70
CA ILE A 37 -9.60 5.75 -0.01
C ILE A 37 -9.56 5.42 -1.50
N LEU A 38 -9.32 6.46 -2.29
CA LEU A 38 -8.80 6.37 -3.65
C LEU A 38 -7.28 6.39 -3.57
N TYR A 39 -6.64 5.25 -3.81
CA TYR A 39 -5.18 5.15 -3.77
C TYR A 39 -4.59 5.54 -5.13
N VAL A 40 -4.01 6.73 -5.21
CA VAL A 40 -3.31 7.20 -6.41
C VAL A 40 -1.84 6.81 -6.33
N PHE A 41 -1.37 6.02 -7.30
CA PHE A 41 0.02 5.63 -7.43
C PHE A 41 0.65 6.34 -8.62
N ASP A 42 1.37 7.41 -8.33
CA ASP A 42 2.13 8.16 -9.34
C ASP A 42 3.46 7.45 -9.62
N LEU A 43 3.68 7.08 -10.87
CA LEU A 43 4.88 6.37 -11.33
C LEU A 43 5.84 7.28 -12.11
N ASP A 44 5.66 8.60 -12.04
CA ASP A 44 6.62 9.53 -12.62
C ASP A 44 8.04 9.28 -12.06
N GLY A 45 9.01 9.20 -12.97
CA GLY A 45 10.41 8.88 -12.64
C GLY A 45 10.69 7.43 -12.23
N LEU A 46 9.72 6.50 -12.30
CA LEU A 46 9.98 5.08 -12.01
C LEU A 46 11.01 4.53 -13.01
N SER A 47 12.22 4.17 -12.56
CA SER A 47 13.24 3.52 -13.37
C SER A 47 13.24 2.00 -13.18
N PHE A 48 13.34 1.24 -14.27
CA PHE A 48 13.45 -0.22 -14.18
C PHE A 48 14.89 -0.64 -13.84
N ASP A 49 15.05 -1.33 -12.71
CA ASP A 49 16.30 -1.99 -12.32
C ASP A 49 16.02 -3.49 -12.03
N PRO A 50 16.53 -4.42 -12.88
CA PRO A 50 16.35 -5.85 -12.68
C PRO A 50 16.84 -6.37 -11.32
N SER A 51 17.82 -5.71 -10.70
CA SER A 51 18.35 -6.12 -9.39
C SER A 51 17.32 -6.00 -8.26
N LEU A 52 16.28 -5.19 -8.46
CA LEU A 52 15.20 -4.96 -7.48
C LEU A 52 14.04 -5.94 -7.64
N LEU A 53 14.01 -6.79 -8.67
CA LEU A 53 12.92 -7.75 -8.91
C LEU A 53 12.71 -8.72 -7.73
N GLY A 54 13.78 -9.13 -7.05
CA GLY A 54 13.69 -9.97 -5.85
C GLY A 54 12.98 -9.27 -4.69
N ILE A 55 13.16 -7.95 -4.55
CA ILE A 55 12.48 -7.14 -3.53
C ILE A 55 10.99 -6.99 -3.89
N LEU A 56 10.70 -6.73 -5.16
CA LEU A 56 9.35 -6.54 -5.68
C LEU A 56 8.50 -7.83 -5.49
N SER A 57 9.04 -8.97 -5.93
CA SER A 57 8.36 -10.27 -5.90
C SER A 57 8.23 -10.87 -4.49
N GLY A 58 9.13 -10.50 -3.56
CA GLY A 58 9.12 -11.00 -2.19
C GLY A 58 8.61 -9.96 -1.18
N PRO A 59 9.49 -9.24 -0.46
CA PRO A 59 9.10 -8.34 0.63
C PRO A 59 8.04 -7.30 0.28
N PHE A 60 8.13 -6.67 -0.89
CA PHE A 60 7.16 -5.65 -1.30
C PHE A 60 5.77 -6.25 -1.48
N ARG A 61 5.64 -7.34 -2.24
CA ARG A 61 4.39 -8.09 -2.41
C ARG A 61 3.79 -8.52 -1.08
N VAL A 62 4.59 -9.14 -0.20
CA VAL A 62 4.13 -9.58 1.13
C VAL A 62 3.62 -8.40 1.96
N SER A 63 4.29 -7.25 1.90
CA SER A 63 3.85 -6.06 2.63
C SER A 63 2.48 -5.55 2.17
N TRP A 64 2.13 -5.69 0.89
CA TRP A 64 0.82 -5.30 0.37
C TRP A 64 -0.25 -6.36 0.68
N GLN A 65 0.12 -7.64 0.69
CA GLN A 65 -0.77 -8.70 1.16
C GLN A 65 -1.17 -8.49 2.62
N CYS A 66 -0.21 -8.14 3.50
CA CYS A 66 -0.51 -7.82 4.89
C CYS A 66 -1.51 -6.66 5.02
N VAL A 67 -1.33 -5.59 4.23
CA VAL A 67 -2.29 -4.48 4.21
C VAL A 67 -3.68 -4.96 3.79
N GLY A 68 -3.80 -5.69 2.68
CA GLY A 68 -5.09 -6.19 2.19
C GLY A 68 -5.79 -7.15 3.16
N LEU A 69 -5.03 -7.89 3.98
CA LEU A 69 -5.58 -8.78 5.01
C LEU A 69 -6.08 -8.03 6.25
N HIS A 70 -5.37 -6.98 6.68
CA HIS A 70 -5.65 -6.29 7.94
C HIS A 70 -6.50 -5.02 7.80
N TYR A 71 -6.51 -4.39 6.62
CA TYR A 71 -7.30 -3.18 6.34
C TYR A 71 -8.28 -3.44 5.20
N ARG A 72 -9.20 -4.37 5.45
CA ARG A 72 -10.22 -4.75 4.47
C ARG A 72 -11.11 -3.56 4.14
N GLU A 73 -11.48 -3.43 2.87
CA GLU A 73 -12.39 -2.39 2.35
C GLU A 73 -11.89 -0.94 2.53
N LEU A 74 -10.68 -0.75 3.06
CA LEU A 74 -10.10 0.58 3.24
C LEU A 74 -9.85 1.26 1.89
N ILE A 75 -9.44 0.51 0.88
CA ILE A 75 -9.13 1.00 -0.47
C ILE A 75 -10.25 0.57 -1.41
N ASP A 76 -10.97 1.54 -1.98
CA ASP A 76 -11.99 1.28 -3.00
C ASP A 76 -11.34 1.03 -4.36
N LYS A 77 -10.42 1.92 -4.76
CA LYS A 77 -9.77 1.88 -6.07
C LYS A 77 -8.30 2.22 -6.00
N PHE A 78 -7.54 1.53 -6.83
CA PHE A 78 -6.17 1.90 -7.18
C PHE A 78 -6.19 2.60 -8.53
N VAL A 79 -5.60 3.79 -8.59
CA VAL A 79 -5.43 4.57 -9.81
C VAL A 79 -3.93 4.74 -10.02
N VAL A 80 -3.41 4.15 -11.10
CA VAL A 80 -2.00 4.28 -11.46
C VAL A 80 -1.88 5.33 -12.55
N ILE A 81 -1.02 6.34 -12.35
CA ILE A 81 -0.81 7.45 -13.28
C ILE A 81 0.66 7.58 -13.65
N ASN A 82 0.96 8.28 -14.75
CA ASN A 82 2.32 8.48 -15.28
C ASN A 82 3.09 7.16 -15.48
N THR A 83 2.34 6.13 -15.86
CA THR A 83 2.84 4.76 -15.94
C THR A 83 3.82 4.57 -17.10
N PRO A 84 5.05 4.07 -16.87
CA PRO A 84 5.99 3.79 -17.95
C PRO A 84 5.53 2.60 -18.80
N SER A 85 5.95 2.56 -20.07
CA SER A 85 5.56 1.51 -21.02
C SER A 85 5.92 0.08 -20.59
N TYR A 86 6.92 -0.07 -19.73
CA TYR A 86 7.36 -1.37 -19.18
C TYR A 86 6.65 -1.81 -17.90
N ILE A 87 5.59 -1.13 -17.45
CA ILE A 87 4.87 -1.51 -16.22
C ILE A 87 4.36 -2.95 -16.23
N ASN A 88 4.04 -3.49 -17.41
CA ASN A 88 3.51 -4.84 -17.56
C ASN A 88 4.51 -5.94 -17.14
N VAL A 89 5.80 -5.60 -17.00
CA VAL A 89 6.83 -6.50 -16.47
C VAL A 89 6.75 -6.58 -14.93
N LEU A 90 6.15 -5.58 -14.29
CA LEU A 90 6.09 -5.41 -12.83
C LEU A 90 4.70 -5.71 -12.22
N TRP A 91 3.65 -5.82 -13.05
CA TRP A 91 2.26 -6.05 -12.64
C TRP A 91 1.95 -7.53 -12.38
#